data_AF-A0A1F9LYB3-F1
#
_entry.id   AF-A0A1F9LYB3-F1
#
_cell.length_a   1.000
_cell.length_b   1.000
_cell.length_c   1.000
_cell.angle_alpha   90.00
_cell.angle_beta   90.00
_cell.angle_gamma   90.00
#
_symmetry.space_group_name_H-M   'P 1'
#
loop_
_entity.id
_entity.type
_entity.pdbx_description
1 polymer ?
#
loop_
_entity_poly.entity_id
_entity_poly.type
_entity_poly.pdbx_seq_one_letter_code
_entity_poly.pdbx_strand_id
1 'polypeptide(L)'
;MDLHISLPHYWSLDKIHATEKEITESLLTALGEEGDIMIHIDPCEPDYCPICHLEPCDVRQSEAGEPRRWTVQEVVAPRRPPRANNSNKQ
;
A
#
# COMPACT_ATOMS: atom_id res chain seq x y z
N MET A 1 0.16 -14.74 7.24
CA MET A 1 1.01 -13.69 6.64
C MET A 1 0.57 -12.34 7.18
N ASP A 2 1.49 -11.41 7.43
CA ASP A 2 1.15 -10.03 7.83
C ASP A 2 1.42 -9.10 6.64
N LEU A 3 0.40 -8.37 6.20
CA LEU A 3 0.47 -7.46 5.06
C LEU A 3 0.00 -6.07 5.49
N HIS A 4 0.64 -5.04 4.92
CA HIS A 4 0.16 -3.67 4.99
C HIS A 4 -0.34 -3.24 3.62
N ILE A 5 -1.54 -2.67 3.55
CA ILE A 5 -2.12 -2.13 2.32
C ILE A 5 -2.63 -0.72 2.58
N SER A 6 -2.34 0.20 1.67
CA SER A 6 -2.89 1.54 1.72
C SER A 6 -4.18 1.62 0.91
N LEU A 7 -5.29 2.01 1.54
CA LEU A 7 -6.59 2.22 0.90
C LEU A 7 -7.02 3.70 0.97
N PRO A 8 -7.91 4.17 0.09
CA PRO A 8 -8.32 5.57 0.10
C PRO A 8 -8.90 6.01 1.43
N HIS A 9 -8.33 7.06 2.01
CA HIS A 9 -8.70 7.54 3.35
C HIS A 9 -10.15 8.03 3.46
N TYR A 10 -10.79 8.32 2.32
CA TYR A 10 -12.18 8.77 2.23
C TYR A 10 -13.18 7.63 2.00
N TRP A 11 -12.73 6.38 1.91
CA TRP A 11 -13.65 5.24 1.84
C TRP A 11 -14.31 4.99 3.20
N SER A 12 -15.57 4.55 3.17
CA SER A 12 -16.26 4.13 4.38
C SER A 12 -15.60 2.85 4.94
N LEU A 13 -15.74 2.66 6.25
CA LEU A 13 -15.24 1.45 6.92
C LEU A 13 -15.84 0.17 6.32
N ASP A 14 -17.13 0.19 5.96
CA ASP A 14 -17.79 -0.96 5.31
C ASP A 14 -17.13 -1.31 3.97
N LYS A 15 -16.79 -0.29 3.17
CA LYS A 15 -16.11 -0.50 1.88
C LYS A 15 -14.69 -1.03 2.09
N ILE A 16 -13.97 -0.47 3.05
CA ILE A 16 -12.63 -0.93 3.43
C ILE A 16 -12.66 -2.41 3.85
N HIS A 17 -13.61 -2.81 4.69
CA HIS A 17 -13.75 -4.19 5.14
C HIS A 17 -14.13 -5.13 4.01
N ALA A 18 -15.05 -4.74 3.12
CA ALA A 18 -15.40 -5.54 1.95
C ALA A 18 -14.20 -5.75 1.02
N THR A 19 -13.41 -4.70 0.77
CA THR A 19 -12.19 -4.79 -0.04
C THR A 19 -11.12 -5.65 0.62
N GLU A 20 -10.93 -5.55 1.93
CA GLU A 20 -10.00 -6.41 2.68
C GLU A 20 -10.33 -7.88 2.49
N LYS A 21 -11.61 -8.25 2.65
CA LYS A 21 -12.08 -9.62 2.44
C LYS A 21 -11.82 -10.12 1.02
N GLU A 22 -12.12 -9.31 0.01
CA GLU A 22 -11.90 -9.65 -1.41
C GLU A 22 -10.41 -9.89 -1.72
N ILE A 23 -9.53 -9.04 -1.17
CA ILE A 23 -8.08 -9.21 -1.33
C ILE A 23 -7.61 -10.49 -0.65
N THR A 24 -8.04 -10.74 0.59
CA THR A 24 -7.68 -11.94 1.36
C THR A 24 -8.09 -13.21 0.62
N GLU A 25 -9.34 -13.30 0.13
CA GLU A 25 -9.83 -14.44 -0.65
C GLU A 25 -9.04 -14.64 -1.96
N SER A 26 -8.74 -13.55 -2.65
CA SER A 26 -7.96 -13.58 -3.91
C SER A 26 -6.53 -14.06 -3.68
N LEU A 27 -5.89 -13.61 -2.59
CA LEU A 27 -4.53 -14.02 -2.23
C LEU A 27 -4.46 -15.50 -1.86
N LEU A 28 -5.37 -15.99 -1.02
CA LEU A 28 -5.43 -17.41 -0.65
C LEU A 28 -5.64 -18.29 -1.89
N THR A 29 -6.55 -17.87 -2.78
CA THR A 29 -6.79 -18.56 -4.06
C THR A 29 -5.53 -18.61 -4.93
N ALA A 30 -4.81 -17.49 -5.04
CA ALA A 30 -3.59 -17.40 -5.85
C ALA A 30 -2.43 -18.23 -5.28
N LEU A 31 -2.37 -18.38 -3.95
CA LEU A 31 -1.36 -19.19 -3.27
C LEU A 31 -1.64 -20.70 -3.37
N GLY A 32 -2.91 -21.08 -3.56
CA GLY A 32 -3.31 -22.49 -3.63
C GLY A 32 -3.19 -23.24 -2.31
N GLU A 33 -3.12 -22.51 -1.20
CA GLU A 33 -2.89 -23.02 0.15
C GLU A 33 -4.01 -22.56 1.08
N GLU A 34 -4.31 -23.39 2.09
CA GLU A 34 -5.14 -22.97 3.22
C GLU A 34 -4.26 -22.22 4.23
N GLY A 35 -4.69 -21.05 4.68
CA GLY A 35 -3.90 -20.23 5.59
C GLY A 35 -4.64 -19.00 6.11
N ASP A 36 -3.96 -18.27 7.00
CA ASP A 36 -4.46 -17.02 7.58
C ASP A 36 -3.62 -15.83 7.10
N ILE A 37 -4.31 -14.82 6.57
CA ILE A 37 -3.73 -13.56 6.07
C ILE A 37 -4.33 -12.44 6.90
N MET A 38 -3.49 -11.70 7.61
CA MET A 38 -3.86 -10.50 8.33
C MET A 38 -3.41 -9.29 7.51
N ILE A 39 -4.36 -8.41 7.18
CA ILE A 39 -4.10 -7.19 6.43
C ILE A 39 -4.30 -5.99 7.36
N HIS A 40 -3.22 -5.30 7.66
CA HIS A 40 -3.22 -3.97 8.25
C HIS A 40 -3.52 -2.95 7.15
N ILE A 41 -4.53 -2.11 7.38
CA ILE A 41 -4.97 -1.10 6.42
C ILE A 41 -4.50 0.26 6.90
N ASP A 42 -3.67 0.89 6.10
CA ASP A 42 -3.21 2.26 6.30
C ASP A 42 -4.01 3.20 5.37
N PRO A 43 -4.32 4.44 5.81
CA PRO A 43 -4.93 5.43 4.92
C PRO A 43 -3.94 5.82 3.81
N CYS A 44 -4.46 6.13 2.61
CA CYS A 44 -3.60 6.65 1.55
C CYS A 44 -3.11 8.08 1.88
N GLU A 45 -1.80 8.29 1.75
CA GLU A 45 -1.14 9.57 1.98
C GLU A 45 -0.69 10.25 0.68
N PRO A 46 -0.51 11.58 0.65
CA PRO A 46 -0.07 12.31 -0.55
C PRO A 46 1.23 11.78 -1.16
N ASP A 47 2.17 11.32 -0.33
CA ASP A 47 3.45 10.74 -0.75
C ASP A 47 3.29 9.47 -1.61
N TYR A 48 2.11 8.83 -1.55
CA TYR A 48 1.78 7.66 -2.38
C TYR A 48 1.13 8.02 -3.72
N CYS A 49 0.74 9.28 -3.95
CA CYS A 49 0.10 9.70 -5.21
C CYS A 49 0.90 9.30 -6.46
N PRO A 50 2.25 9.45 -6.50
CA PRO A 50 3.03 9.08 -7.68
C PRO A 50 3.00 7.58 -8.03
N ILE A 51 2.67 6.71 -7.07
CA ILE A 51 2.57 5.24 -7.26
C ILE A 51 1.12 4.72 -7.18
N CYS A 52 0.14 5.61 -6.99
CA CYS A 52 -1.25 5.23 -6.83
C CYS A 52 -1.95 5.17 -8.20
N HIS A 53 -2.52 4.00 -8.53
CA HIS A 53 -3.22 3.75 -9.79
C HIS A 53 -4.75 3.83 -9.67
N LEU A 54 -5.29 4.28 -8.54
CA LEU A 54 -6.72 4.46 -8.38
C LEU A 54 -7.22 5.62 -9.24
N GLU A 55 -8.19 5.34 -10.11
CA GLU A 55 -8.84 6.32 -10.97
C GLU A 55 -10.35 6.02 -11.02
N PRO A 56 -11.23 7.02 -10.79
CA PRO A 56 -10.92 8.41 -10.43
C PRO A 56 -10.43 8.59 -8.98
N CYS A 57 -9.64 9.63 -8.74
CA CYS A 57 -9.19 10.04 -7.40
C CYS A 57 -9.23 11.57 -7.24
N ASP A 58 -10.29 12.09 -6.63
CA ASP A 58 -10.54 13.54 -6.51
C ASP A 58 -9.61 14.26 -5.53
N VAL A 59 -8.91 13.51 -4.67
CA VAL A 59 -8.00 14.05 -3.64
C VAL A 59 -6.53 13.89 -4.02
N ARG A 60 -6.23 13.50 -5.26
CA ARG A 60 -4.87 13.26 -5.75
C ARG A 60 -4.06 14.56 -5.74
N GLN A 61 -2.89 14.53 -5.09
CA GLN A 61 -2.00 15.71 -4.95
C GLN A 61 -0.81 15.71 -5.90
N SER A 62 -0.56 14.61 -6.61
CA SER A 62 0.52 14.50 -7.61
C SER A 62 0.14 13.53 -8.72
N GLU A 63 0.64 13.79 -9.93
CA GLU A 63 0.39 12.95 -11.10
C GLU A 63 0.81 11.50 -10.85
N ALA A 64 -0.02 10.56 -11.31
CA ALA A 64 0.33 9.14 -11.26
C ALA A 64 1.50 8.89 -12.21
N GLY A 65 2.56 8.23 -11.71
CA GLY A 65 3.66 7.77 -12.53
C GLY A 65 3.36 6.44 -13.22
N GLU A 66 4.33 5.98 -14.00
CA GLU A 66 4.29 4.66 -14.61
C GLU A 66 4.27 3.54 -13.56
N PRO A 67 3.54 2.43 -13.81
CA PRO A 67 3.51 1.28 -12.92
C PRO A 67 4.93 0.78 -12.64
N ARG A 68 5.33 0.84 -11.37
CA ARG A 68 6.62 0.30 -10.95
C ARG A 68 6.55 -1.22 -10.97
N ARG A 69 7.45 -1.86 -11.73
CA ARG A 69 7.72 -3.29 -11.58
C ARG A 69 8.67 -3.51 -10.42
N TRP A 70 8.22 -4.27 -9.43
CA TRP A 70 9.02 -4.64 -8.27
C TRP A 70 9.77 -5.94 -8.55
N THR A 71 11.04 -5.98 -8.18
CA THR A 71 11.83 -7.20 -8.11
C THR A 71 11.72 -7.82 -6.72
N VAL A 72 11.89 -9.14 -6.61
CA VAL A 72 11.91 -9.83 -5.31
C VAL A 72 12.94 -9.22 -4.37
N GLN A 73 14.11 -8.85 -4.90
CA GLN A 73 15.19 -8.21 -4.15
C GLN A 73 14.77 -6.87 -3.53
N GLU A 74 13.99 -6.05 -4.23
CA GLU A 74 13.48 -4.79 -3.69
C GLU A 74 12.44 -5.00 -2.61
N VAL A 75 11.58 -6.03 -2.75
CA VAL A 75 10.51 -6.33 -1.79
C VAL A 75 11.06 -6.87 -0.49
N VAL A 76 12.09 -7.73 -0.54
CA VAL A 76 12.72 -8.31 0.66
C VAL A 76 13.84 -7.45 1.24
N ALA A 77 14.17 -6.33 0.59
CA ALA A 77 15.20 -5.42 1.09
C ALA A 77 14.78 -4.85 2.45
N PRO A 78 15.71 -4.73 3.42
CA PRO A 78 15.39 -4.11 4.70
C PRO A 78 14.90 -2.69 4.46
N ARG A 79 13.84 -2.28 5.18
CA ARG A 79 13.34 -0.90 5.13
C ARG A 79 14.53 0.04 5.38
N ARG A 80 14.86 0.86 4.38
CA ARG A 80 15.90 1.87 4.53
C ARG A 80 15.44 2.83 5.62
N PRO A 81 16.24 3.08 6.67
CA PRO A 81 15.87 4.05 7.68
C PRO A 81 15.63 5.41 6.99
N PRO A 82 14.61 6.19 7.42
CA PRO A 82 14.40 7.53 6.90
C PRO A 82 15.71 8.31 7.03
N ARG A 83 16.11 9.03 5.97
CA ARG A 83 17.33 9.85 5.99
C ARG A 83 17.29 10.76 7.21
N ALA A 84 18.27 10.63 8.11
CA ALA A 84 18.48 11.62 9.16
C ALA A 84 18.68 12.97 8.48
N ASN A 85 17.77 13.92 8.73
CA ASN A 85 17.95 15.30 8.31
C ASN A 85 19.13 15.86 9.09
N ASN A 86 20.30 15.94 8.45
CA ASN A 86 21.42 16.73 8.96
C ASN A 86 21.14 18.20 8.66
N SER A 87 20.16 18.76 9.37
CA SER A 87 20.03 20.21 9.51
C SER A 87 21.10 20.65 10.50
N ASN A 88 22.27 20.93 9.95
CA ASN A 88 23.32 21.71 10.59
C ASN A 88 22.70 23.01 11.11
N LYS A 89 22.38 23.08 12.40
CA LYS A 89 22.11 24.35 13.11
C LYS A 89 23.39 24.71 13.84
N GLN A 90 24.06 25.70 13.26
CA GLN A 90 24.96 26.71 13.84
C GLN A 90 25.72 26.34 15.11
#